data_AF-A0A3M6R536-F1
#
_entry.id   AF-A0A3M6R536-F1
#
_cell.length_a   1.000
_cell.length_b   1.000
_cell.length_c   1.000
_cell.angle_alpha   90.00
_cell.angle_beta   90.00
_cell.angle_gamma   90.00
#
_symmetry.space_group_name_H-M   'P 1'
#
loop_
_entity.id
_entity.type
_entity.pdbx_description
1 polymer ?
#
loop_
_entity_poly.entity_id
_entity_poly.type
_entity_poly.pdbx_seq_one_letter_code
_entity_poly.pdbx_strand_id
1 'polypeptide(L)'
;MRHLKTRQQFQAMLAQAPIARTAHFCLHRLPVAALPGPLDGAASSAGGIMSAHVGAWVGALVPKRWAKRAVTRNLIRRQVYAVALEHLRATACNTAATNAAMPTPPGPAGFAWLVRLRAGFHAPAAPGRGKGKRATPRQPATGQPGADAAAATLRSAASPQLRQQVRGQLQLLFARAAAQDAAAGPARHDTKAQP
;
A
#
# COMPACT_ATOMS: atom_id res chain seq x y z
N MET A 1 -8.05 -5.23 12.51
CA MET A 1 -7.22 -4.21 11.82
C MET A 1 -7.78 -2.83 12.16
N ARG A 2 -6.94 -1.90 12.61
CA ARG A 2 -7.34 -0.52 12.98
C ARG A 2 -6.91 0.47 11.90
N HIS A 3 -7.56 1.62 11.82
CA HIS A 3 -7.24 2.64 10.81
C HIS A 3 -6.56 3.85 11.44
N LEU A 4 -5.56 4.41 10.77
CA LEU A 4 -4.99 5.71 11.13
C LEU A 4 -6.04 6.80 10.88
N LYS A 5 -6.30 7.64 11.90
CA LYS A 5 -7.38 8.64 11.86
C LYS A 5 -6.84 10.07 11.89
N THR A 6 -5.88 10.35 12.76
CA THR A 6 -5.49 11.74 13.06
C THR A 6 -4.37 12.22 12.15
N ARG A 7 -4.34 13.52 11.85
CA ARG A 7 -3.27 14.14 11.06
C ARG A 7 -1.88 13.88 11.67
N GLN A 8 -1.77 13.98 13.00
CA GLN A 8 -0.51 13.74 13.71
C GLN A 8 0.00 12.31 13.51
N GLN A 9 -0.88 11.29 13.52
CA GLN A 9 -0.51 9.91 13.20
C GLN A 9 0.05 9.78 11.77
N PHE A 10 -0.60 10.42 10.79
CA PHE A 10 -0.09 10.43 9.42
C PHE A 10 1.25 11.17 9.28
N GLN A 11 1.46 12.27 10.01
CA GLN A 11 2.72 13.00 10.02
C GLN A 11 3.86 12.17 10.62
N ALA A 12 3.65 11.51 11.75
CA ALA A 12 4.62 10.62 12.37
C ALA A 12 5.04 9.48 11.43
N MET A 13 4.08 8.88 10.72
CA MET A 13 4.35 7.85 9.71
C MET A 13 5.16 8.39 8.52
N LEU A 14 4.87 9.62 8.06
CA LEU A 14 5.58 10.24 6.94
C LEU A 14 6.97 10.74 7.30
N ALA A 15 7.27 10.98 8.58
CA ALA A 15 8.60 11.29 9.06
C ALA A 15 9.57 10.09 8.95
N GLN A 16 9.03 8.86 8.88
CA GLN A 16 9.83 7.66 8.71
C GLN A 16 10.21 7.44 7.24
N ALA A 17 11.42 6.93 7.03
CA ALA A 17 11.86 6.49 5.72
C ALA A 17 10.96 5.34 5.18
N PRO A 18 10.68 5.30 3.87
CA PRO A 18 9.87 4.23 3.29
C PRO A 18 10.66 2.91 3.31
N ILE A 19 10.08 1.86 3.88
CA ILE A 19 10.68 0.53 3.95
C ILE A 19 10.70 -0.18 2.59
N ALA A 20 9.71 0.11 1.75
CA ALA A 20 9.56 -0.51 0.44
C ALA A 20 8.95 0.49 -0.54
N ARG A 21 9.34 0.36 -1.81
CA ARG A 21 8.88 1.21 -2.90
C ARG A 21 8.61 0.38 -4.14
N THR A 22 7.56 0.77 -4.86
CA THR A 22 7.27 0.36 -6.23
C THR A 22 7.20 1.59 -7.12
N ALA A 23 6.93 1.39 -8.41
CA ALA A 23 6.76 2.50 -9.35
C ALA A 23 5.62 3.44 -8.90
N HIS A 24 4.55 2.89 -8.32
CA HIS A 24 3.35 3.66 -7.97
C HIS A 24 3.16 3.91 -6.48
N PHE A 25 3.71 3.07 -5.60
CA PHE A 25 3.47 3.14 -4.16
C PHE A 25 4.77 3.20 -3.34
N CYS A 26 4.66 3.76 -2.14
CA CYS A 26 5.63 3.55 -1.08
C CYS A 26 4.93 3.11 0.21
N LEU A 27 5.63 2.29 0.99
CA LEU A 27 5.17 1.79 2.27
C LEU A 27 6.04 2.37 3.38
N HIS A 28 5.40 2.93 4.39
CA HIS A 28 6.03 3.37 5.62
C HIS A 28 5.57 2.45 6.76
N ARG A 29 6.46 2.21 7.71
CA ARG A 29 6.18 1.41 8.90
C ARG A 29 6.66 2.17 10.14
N LEU A 30 5.91 2.05 11.23
CA LEU A 30 6.27 2.60 12.53
C LEU A 30 5.74 1.65 13.62
N PRO A 31 6.47 1.41 14.71
CA PRO A 31 5.91 0.72 15.87
C PRO A 31 4.68 1.45 16.42
N VAL A 32 3.63 0.72 16.81
CA VAL A 32 2.39 1.33 17.34
C VAL A 32 2.66 2.11 18.62
N ALA A 33 3.64 1.69 19.44
CA ALA A 33 4.08 2.41 20.62
C ALA A 33 4.61 3.83 20.32
N ALA A 34 5.07 4.09 19.09
CA ALA A 34 5.59 5.39 18.66
C ALA A 34 4.53 6.25 17.93
N LEU A 35 3.29 5.78 17.80
CA LEU A 35 2.21 6.58 17.19
C LEU A 35 1.69 7.64 18.18
N PRO A 36 1.57 8.91 17.77
CA PRO A 36 1.06 9.96 18.64
C PRO A 36 -0.48 9.92 18.77
N GLY A 37 -0.95 10.39 19.93
CA GLY A 37 -2.36 10.62 20.24
C GLY A 37 -3.11 9.39 20.78
N PRO A 38 -4.39 9.56 21.16
CA PRO A 38 -5.19 8.48 21.71
C PRO A 38 -5.32 7.34 20.69
N LEU A 39 -4.74 6.20 21.01
CA LEU A 39 -4.94 4.98 20.28
C LEU A 39 -6.33 4.45 20.71
N ASP A 40 -7.42 4.89 20.05
CA ASP A 40 -8.83 4.50 20.33
C ASP A 40 -9.00 2.99 20.56
N GLY A 41 -8.93 2.52 21.82
CA GLY A 41 -8.92 1.09 22.19
C GLY A 41 -7.55 0.46 22.47
N ALA A 42 -6.53 1.23 22.87
CA ALA A 42 -5.32 0.74 23.54
C ALA A 42 -5.42 0.91 25.06
N ALA A 43 -6.65 0.90 25.59
CA ALA A 43 -6.87 0.67 27.00
C ALA A 43 -6.67 -0.83 27.27
N SER A 44 -5.75 -1.11 28.20
CA SER A 44 -5.65 -2.36 28.97
C SER A 44 -5.11 -3.59 28.24
N SER A 45 -3.78 -3.66 28.11
CA SER A 45 -3.07 -4.94 28.32
C SER A 45 -2.65 -5.04 29.79
N ALA A 46 -3.64 -5.00 30.68
CA ALA A 46 -3.53 -5.42 32.07
C ALA A 46 -4.74 -6.34 32.32
N GLY A 47 -4.51 -7.65 32.23
CA GLY A 47 -5.49 -8.69 32.57
C GLY A 47 -6.56 -8.97 31.53
N GLY A 48 -6.45 -10.11 30.82
CA GLY A 48 -7.55 -10.63 30.01
C GLY A 48 -7.08 -11.41 28.79
N ILE A 49 -6.86 -12.71 28.98
CA ILE A 49 -6.81 -13.70 27.90
C ILE A 49 -8.12 -13.52 27.10
N MET A 50 -8.02 -13.18 25.80
CA MET A 50 -9.08 -13.04 24.76
C MET A 50 -9.04 -11.71 23.95
N SER A 51 -7.84 -11.26 23.52
CA SER A 51 -7.71 -10.50 22.26
C SER A 51 -6.33 -10.65 21.66
N ALA A 52 -6.10 -11.79 21.00
CA ALA A 52 -4.93 -12.03 20.14
C ALA A 52 -4.92 -11.16 18.85
N HIS A 53 -5.60 -10.01 18.86
CA HIS A 53 -5.46 -8.98 17.84
C HIS A 53 -4.54 -7.89 18.37
N VAL A 54 -3.24 -8.21 18.47
CA VAL A 54 -2.16 -7.21 18.49
C VAL A 54 -2.39 -6.30 17.29
N GLY A 55 -2.95 -5.12 17.58
CA GLY A 55 -3.73 -4.35 16.63
C GLY A 55 -2.84 -3.66 15.61
N ALA A 56 -2.64 -4.27 14.45
CA ALA A 56 -2.00 -3.58 13.34
C ALA A 56 -2.85 -2.41 12.86
N TRP A 57 -2.21 -1.25 12.73
CA TRP A 57 -2.82 -0.01 12.23
C TRP A 57 -2.49 0.16 10.76
N VAL A 58 -3.45 0.59 9.96
CA VAL A 58 -3.23 0.79 8.53
C VAL A 58 -3.82 2.12 8.08
N GLY A 59 -3.07 2.86 7.25
CA GLY A 59 -3.54 4.04 6.56
C GLY A 59 -3.23 4.00 5.07
N ALA A 60 -4.01 4.74 4.30
CA ALA A 60 -3.83 4.88 2.86
C ALA A 60 -3.85 6.37 2.47
N LEU A 61 -2.73 6.87 1.94
CA LEU A 61 -2.61 8.23 1.42
C LEU A 61 -2.71 8.21 -0.11
N VAL A 62 -3.83 8.69 -0.64
CA VAL A 62 -4.12 8.72 -2.09
C VAL A 62 -4.38 10.17 -2.54
N PRO A 63 -3.33 10.92 -2.92
CA PRO A 63 -3.49 12.32 -3.32
C PRO A 63 -4.31 12.53 -4.59
N LYS A 64 -5.10 13.60 -4.61
CA LYS A 64 -6.02 13.95 -5.69
C LYS A 64 -5.31 14.15 -7.04
N ARG A 65 -4.07 14.63 -7.05
CA ARG A 65 -3.28 14.85 -8.27
C ARG A 65 -2.97 13.55 -9.05
N TRP A 66 -2.82 12.42 -8.35
CA TRP A 66 -2.45 11.14 -8.97
C TRP A 66 -3.66 10.23 -9.22
N ALA A 67 -4.79 10.51 -8.56
CA ALA A 67 -6.07 9.84 -8.80
C ALA A 67 -7.19 10.89 -8.81
N LYS A 68 -7.37 11.55 -9.96
CA LYS A 68 -8.30 12.69 -10.11
C LYS A 68 -9.76 12.29 -9.85
N ARG A 69 -10.16 11.09 -10.28
CA ARG A 69 -11.54 10.58 -10.11
C ARG A 69 -11.73 9.94 -8.74
N ALA A 70 -12.81 10.29 -8.04
CA ALA A 70 -13.12 9.74 -6.71
C ALA A 70 -13.28 8.21 -6.72
N VAL A 71 -13.87 7.66 -7.79
CA VAL A 71 -14.01 6.20 -7.98
C VAL A 71 -12.64 5.50 -7.96
N THR A 72 -11.66 6.02 -8.68
CA THR A 72 -10.28 5.50 -8.68
C THR A 72 -9.65 5.58 -7.29
N ARG A 73 -9.83 6.70 -6.59
CA ARG A 73 -9.30 6.87 -5.23
C ARG A 73 -9.89 5.85 -4.26
N ASN A 74 -11.21 5.65 -4.33
CA ASN A 74 -11.92 4.69 -3.48
C ASN A 74 -11.53 3.26 -3.81
N LEU A 75 -11.33 2.95 -5.09
CA LEU A 75 -10.79 1.67 -5.54
C LEU A 75 -9.42 1.38 -4.91
N ILE A 76 -8.48 2.32 -5.06
CA ILE A 76 -7.13 2.19 -4.52
C ILE A 76 -7.17 2.02 -3.00
N ARG A 77 -7.95 2.85 -2.30
CA ARG A 77 -8.08 2.77 -0.85
C ARG A 77 -8.62 1.40 -0.40
N ARG A 78 -9.65 0.88 -1.06
CA ARG A 78 -10.21 -0.45 -0.76
C ARG A 78 -9.18 -1.56 -1.02
N GLN A 79 -8.44 -1.50 -2.14
CA GLN A 79 -7.41 -2.48 -2.45
C GLN A 79 -6.25 -2.46 -1.44
N VAL A 80 -5.82 -1.27 -1.00
CA VAL A 80 -4.80 -1.14 0.06
C VAL A 80 -5.24 -1.88 1.33
N TYR A 81 -6.47 -1.64 1.80
CA TYR A 81 -6.94 -2.29 3.01
C TYR A 81 -7.16 -3.80 2.84
N ALA A 82 -7.65 -4.24 1.69
CA ALA A 82 -7.81 -5.67 1.41
C ALA A 82 -6.45 -6.41 1.43
N VAL A 83 -5.47 -5.90 0.67
CA VAL A 83 -4.13 -6.52 0.61
C VAL A 83 -3.41 -6.43 1.95
N ALA A 84 -3.55 -5.31 2.68
CA ALA A 84 -2.99 -5.20 4.02
C ALA A 84 -3.60 -6.23 4.98
N LEU A 85 -4.91 -6.46 4.93
CA LEU A 85 -5.57 -7.49 5.75
C LEU A 85 -5.07 -8.90 5.41
N GLU A 86 -4.93 -9.21 4.11
CA GLU A 86 -4.36 -10.48 3.64
C GLU A 86 -2.92 -10.68 4.15
N HIS A 87 -2.10 -9.64 4.06
CA HIS A 87 -0.72 -9.66 4.55
C HIS A 87 -0.63 -9.84 6.07
N LEU A 88 -1.50 -9.17 6.84
CA LEU A 88 -1.57 -9.31 8.30
C LEU A 88 -2.00 -10.72 8.72
N ARG A 89 -2.92 -11.34 7.97
CA ARG A 89 -3.31 -12.75 8.21
C ARG A 89 -2.16 -13.71 7.92
N ALA A 90 -1.45 -13.50 6.81
CA ALA A 90 -0.31 -14.33 6.40
C ALA A 90 0.89 -14.19 7.35
N THR A 91 1.13 -13.00 7.91
CA THR A 91 2.19 -12.80 8.89
C THR A 91 1.83 -13.41 10.24
N ALA A 92 0.58 -13.24 10.71
CA ALA A 92 0.12 -13.83 11.96
C ALA A 92 0.22 -15.37 12.00
N CYS A 93 -0.14 -16.07 10.92
CA CYS A 93 0.00 -17.54 10.89
C CYS A 93 1.47 -17.98 10.89
N ASN A 94 2.36 -17.22 10.25
CA ASN A 94 3.81 -17.49 10.29
C ASN A 94 4.41 -17.24 11.68
N THR A 95 3.99 -16.18 12.38
CA THR A 95 4.45 -15.91 13.76
C THR A 95 3.95 -16.96 14.74
N ALA A 96 2.71 -17.46 14.58
CA ALA A 96 2.19 -18.54 15.41
C ALA A 96 2.97 -19.85 15.24
N ALA A 97 3.34 -20.19 14.00
CA ALA A 97 4.15 -21.37 13.71
C ALA A 97 5.57 -21.28 14.30
N THR A 98 6.17 -20.09 14.32
CA THR A 98 7.53 -19.86 14.84
C THR A 98 7.58 -19.73 16.36
N ASN A 99 6.59 -19.08 16.98
CA ASN A 99 6.50 -18.95 18.44
C ASN A 99 6.23 -20.27 19.18
N ALA A 100 5.76 -21.31 18.48
CA ALA A 100 5.64 -22.66 19.04
C ALA A 100 7.00 -23.25 19.48
N ALA A 101 8.11 -22.74 18.94
CA ALA A 101 9.46 -23.23 19.25
C ALA A 101 10.15 -22.50 20.43
N MET A 102 9.66 -21.35 20.91
CA MET A 102 10.29 -20.62 22.02
C MET A 102 9.32 -19.65 22.71
N PRO A 103 9.03 -19.81 24.03
CA PRO A 103 8.13 -18.92 24.75
C PRO A 103 8.88 -17.71 25.27
N THR A 104 9.24 -16.76 24.40
CA THR A 104 9.70 -15.43 24.83
C THR A 104 8.47 -14.53 25.03
N PRO A 105 8.35 -13.77 26.13
CA PRO A 105 7.17 -12.96 26.39
C PRO A 105 6.96 -11.95 25.25
N PRO A 106 5.81 -11.97 24.55
CA PRO A 106 5.55 -11.02 23.49
C PRO A 106 5.22 -9.67 24.13
N GLY A 107 6.19 -8.76 24.17
CA GLY A 107 5.87 -7.35 24.28
C GLY A 107 4.87 -6.97 23.18
N PRO A 108 3.93 -6.03 23.41
CA PRO A 108 2.89 -5.66 22.44
C PRO A 108 3.48 -4.82 21.30
N ALA A 109 4.40 -5.38 20.52
CA ALA A 109 5.02 -4.72 19.38
C ALA A 109 4.13 -4.83 18.15
N GLY A 110 2.95 -4.21 18.21
CA GLY A 110 2.15 -3.99 17.00
C GLY A 110 2.85 -3.00 16.07
N PHE A 111 2.65 -3.15 14.75
CA PHE A 111 3.15 -2.19 13.76
C PHE A 111 2.01 -1.43 13.07
N ALA A 112 2.29 -0.18 12.74
CA ALA A 112 1.48 0.67 11.90
C ALA A 112 2.06 0.72 10.49
N TRP A 113 1.19 0.67 9.49
CA TRP A 113 1.53 0.64 8.07
C TRP A 113 0.83 1.79 7.35
N LEU A 114 1.57 2.54 6.53
CA LEU A 114 1.02 3.61 5.71
C LEU A 114 1.43 3.39 4.26
N VAL A 115 0.45 3.14 3.39
CA VAL A 115 0.67 3.10 1.95
C VAL A 115 0.41 4.48 1.37
N ARG A 116 1.39 5.03 0.64
CA ARG A 116 1.25 6.30 -0.08
C ARG A 116 1.34 6.08 -1.58
N LEU A 117 0.38 6.61 -2.33
CA LEU A 117 0.44 6.71 -3.78
C LEU A 117 1.43 7.81 -4.20
N ARG A 118 2.31 7.51 -5.15
CA ARG A 118 3.34 8.40 -5.68
C ARG A 118 3.19 8.71 -7.17
N ALA A 119 2.63 7.78 -7.93
CA ALA A 119 2.39 7.95 -9.36
C ALA A 119 1.00 7.42 -9.73
N GLY A 120 0.33 8.09 -10.66
CA GLY A 120 -0.98 7.64 -11.16
C GLY A 120 -0.86 6.39 -12.02
N PHE A 121 -2.00 5.71 -12.21
CA PHE A 121 -2.13 4.53 -13.09
C PHE A 121 -2.74 4.88 -14.46
N HIS A 122 -2.95 6.16 -14.72
CA HIS A 122 -3.47 6.64 -16.00
C HIS A 122 -2.29 6.90 -16.94
N ALA A 123 -2.44 6.49 -18.21
CA ALA A 123 -1.53 6.94 -19.25
C ALA A 123 -1.51 8.48 -19.24
N PRO A 124 -0.33 9.12 -19.39
CA PRO A 124 -0.29 10.56 -19.56
C PRO A 124 -1.22 10.91 -20.71
N ALA A 125 -2.13 11.87 -20.49
CA ALA A 125 -2.93 12.39 -21.59
C ALA A 125 -1.95 12.85 -22.67
N ALA A 126 -2.08 12.33 -23.89
CA ALA A 126 -1.25 12.75 -25.00
C ALA A 126 -1.24 14.29 -25.08
N PRO A 127 -0.10 14.94 -25.34
CA PRO A 127 -0.06 16.38 -25.54
C PRO A 127 -1.04 16.75 -26.67
N GLY A 128 -1.79 17.83 -26.45
CA GLY A 128 -3.00 18.16 -27.19
C GLY A 128 -2.85 18.05 -28.70
N ARG A 129 -3.77 17.31 -29.32
CA ARG A 129 -3.97 17.35 -30.77
C ARG A 129 -4.44 18.76 -31.14
N GLY A 130 -3.51 19.56 -31.65
CA GLY A 130 -3.81 20.86 -32.25
C GLY A 130 -4.92 20.72 -33.29
N LYS A 131 -5.78 21.74 -33.35
CA LYS A 131 -6.96 21.84 -34.22
C LYS A 131 -6.51 21.98 -35.69
N GLY A 132 -6.01 20.89 -36.28
CA GLY A 132 -5.72 20.77 -37.71
C GLY A 132 -6.99 20.41 -38.48
N LYS A 133 -7.21 21.10 -39.60
CA LYS A 133 -8.43 21.05 -40.42
C LYS A 133 -8.86 19.63 -40.80
N ARG A 134 -10.18 19.46 -40.89
CA ARG A 134 -10.92 18.26 -41.33
C ARG A 134 -10.44 17.81 -42.70
N ALA A 135 -9.77 16.67 -42.77
CA ALA A 135 -9.55 15.91 -44.00
C ALA A 135 -10.16 14.51 -43.82
N THR A 136 -11.05 14.17 -44.75
CA THR A 136 -11.83 12.93 -44.83
C THR A 136 -10.93 11.71 -45.05
N PRO A 137 -11.09 10.58 -44.33
CA PRO A 137 -10.38 9.36 -44.71
C PRO A 137 -11.24 8.52 -45.66
N ARG A 138 -10.71 8.26 -46.86
CA ARG A 138 -11.08 7.10 -47.69
C ARG A 138 -10.46 5.85 -47.05
N GLN A 139 -11.24 4.77 -46.93
CA GLN A 139 -10.75 3.43 -46.58
C GLN A 139 -9.83 2.87 -47.68
N PRO A 140 -8.94 1.92 -47.36
CA PRO A 140 -9.25 0.54 -47.77
C PRO A 140 -8.83 -0.59 -46.79
N ALA A 141 -9.62 -1.66 -46.85
CA ALA A 141 -9.33 -3.10 -46.85
C ALA A 141 -8.21 -3.73 -45.99
N THR A 142 -8.67 -4.61 -45.08
CA THR A 142 -8.25 -6.00 -44.84
C THR A 142 -6.75 -6.31 -44.64
N GLY A 143 -6.35 -6.50 -43.38
CA GLY A 143 -5.10 -7.12 -42.95
C GLY A 143 -5.23 -7.68 -41.52
N GLN A 144 -4.76 -8.91 -41.33
CA GLN A 144 -4.89 -9.82 -40.19
C GLN A 144 -4.66 -9.23 -38.77
N PRO A 145 -5.28 -9.78 -37.71
CA PRO A 145 -5.06 -9.35 -36.33
C PRO A 145 -3.76 -9.94 -35.76
N GLY A 146 -2.63 -9.30 -36.06
CA GLY A 146 -1.34 -9.59 -35.44
C GLY A 146 -1.20 -8.88 -34.09
N ALA A 147 -1.16 -9.67 -33.00
CA ALA A 147 -0.35 -9.54 -31.78
C ALA A 147 -0.02 -8.15 -31.13
N ASP A 148 -0.73 -7.06 -31.42
CA ASP A 148 -0.49 -5.73 -30.82
C ASP A 148 -1.69 -5.21 -29.99
N ALA A 149 -2.62 -6.10 -29.62
CA ALA A 149 -3.81 -5.77 -28.82
C ALA A 149 -3.54 -5.71 -27.29
N ALA A 150 -2.29 -5.84 -26.84
CA ALA A 150 -1.92 -5.77 -25.41
C ALA A 150 -1.85 -4.33 -24.86
N ALA A 151 -1.84 -3.32 -25.74
CA ALA A 151 -1.89 -1.90 -25.36
C ALA A 151 -3.33 -1.36 -25.33
N ALA A 152 -4.31 -2.20 -24.97
CA ALA A 152 -5.72 -1.82 -24.86
C ALA A 152 -5.97 -0.89 -23.65
N THR A 153 -5.57 0.36 -23.82
CA THR A 153 -6.29 1.56 -23.40
C THR A 153 -7.00 1.47 -22.04
N LEU A 154 -6.27 1.84 -20.98
CA LEU A 154 -6.76 2.00 -19.60
C LEU A 154 -7.72 3.21 -19.47
N ARG A 155 -8.85 3.19 -20.18
CA ARG A 155 -9.79 4.32 -20.33
C ARG A 155 -10.76 4.51 -19.16
N SER A 156 -10.81 3.62 -18.16
CA SER A 156 -11.78 3.80 -17.04
C SER A 156 -11.30 3.32 -15.66
N ALA A 157 -11.64 4.13 -14.66
CA ALA A 157 -11.49 3.92 -13.22
C ALA A 157 -12.17 2.66 -12.66
N ALA A 158 -13.05 2.04 -13.45
CA ALA A 158 -13.80 0.83 -13.09
C ALA A 158 -13.30 -0.43 -13.83
N SER A 159 -12.21 -0.32 -14.63
CA SER A 159 -11.70 -1.47 -15.40
C SER A 159 -11.18 -2.58 -14.47
N PRO A 160 -11.51 -3.86 -14.75
CA PRO A 160 -10.90 -5.00 -14.07
C PRO A 160 -9.37 -4.99 -14.21
N GLN A 161 -8.82 -4.51 -15.32
CA GLN A 161 -7.36 -4.40 -15.52
C GLN A 161 -6.72 -3.41 -14.54
N LEU A 162 -7.35 -2.26 -14.29
CA LEU A 162 -6.84 -1.29 -13.30
C LEU A 162 -6.81 -1.89 -11.89
N ARG A 163 -7.86 -2.65 -11.53
CA ARG A 163 -7.90 -3.38 -10.26
C ARG A 163 -6.75 -4.37 -10.15
N GLN A 164 -6.52 -5.18 -11.18
CA GLN A 164 -5.44 -6.16 -11.22
C GLN A 164 -4.07 -5.47 -11.14
N GLN A 165 -3.83 -4.40 -11.90
CA GLN A 165 -2.56 -3.67 -11.87
C GLN A 165 -2.28 -3.04 -10.50
N VAL A 166 -3.29 -2.38 -9.90
CA VAL A 166 -3.16 -1.82 -8.54
C VAL A 166 -2.85 -2.93 -7.53
N ARG A 167 -3.59 -4.05 -7.59
CA ARG A 167 -3.39 -5.18 -6.69
C ARG A 167 -2.02 -5.81 -6.84
N GLY A 168 -1.54 -6.02 -8.07
CA GLY A 168 -0.20 -6.55 -8.34
C GLY A 168 0.90 -5.63 -7.81
N GLN A 169 0.77 -4.31 -7.99
CA GLN A 169 1.73 -3.35 -7.42
C GLN A 169 1.71 -3.32 -5.89
N LEU A 170 0.55 -3.52 -5.26
CA LEU A 170 0.46 -3.62 -3.80
C LEU A 170 1.05 -4.93 -3.27
N GLN A 171 0.77 -6.07 -3.92
CA GLN A 171 1.36 -7.36 -3.55
C GLN A 171 2.89 -7.32 -3.66
N LEU A 172 3.42 -6.75 -4.75
CA LEU A 172 4.86 -6.54 -4.93
C LEU A 172 5.45 -5.64 -3.83
N LEU A 173 4.73 -4.58 -3.44
CA LEU A 173 5.16 -3.68 -2.36
C LEU A 173 5.28 -4.42 -1.02
N PHE A 174 4.29 -5.22 -0.66
CA PHE A 174 4.29 -5.99 0.59
C PHE A 174 5.29 -7.15 0.56
N ALA A 175 5.48 -7.82 -0.58
CA ALA A 175 6.52 -8.84 -0.74
C ALA A 175 7.93 -8.26 -0.55
N ARG A 176 8.20 -7.10 -1.15
CA ARG A 176 9.46 -6.36 -0.92
C ARG A 176 9.62 -5.96 0.53
N ALA A 177 8.55 -5.50 1.17
CA ALA A 177 8.58 -5.13 2.59
C ALA A 177 8.89 -6.34 3.50
N ALA A 178 8.32 -7.51 3.21
CA ALA A 178 8.61 -8.75 3.92
C ALA A 178 10.06 -9.19 3.73
N ALA A 179 10.61 -9.05 2.52
CA ALA A 179 12.02 -9.33 2.26
C ALA A 179 12.95 -8.38 3.03
N GLN A 180 12.56 -7.11 3.19
CA GLN A 180 13.30 -6.14 4.00
C GLN A 180 13.22 -6.44 5.49
N ASP A 181 12.09 -6.97 5.99
CA ASP A 181 11.95 -7.43 7.38
C ASP A 181 12.83 -8.66 7.66
N ALA A 182 12.85 -9.62 6.73
CA ALA A 182 13.73 -10.78 6.81
C ALA A 182 15.22 -10.39 6.75
N ALA A 183 15.58 -9.44 5.89
CA ALA A 183 16.95 -8.91 5.81
C ALA A 183 17.34 -8.08 7.04
N ALA A 184 16.37 -7.47 7.72
CA ALA A 184 16.56 -6.68 8.94
C ALA A 184 16.55 -7.52 10.24
N GLY A 185 16.57 -8.86 10.16
CA GLY A 185 16.73 -9.74 11.33
C GLY A 185 17.91 -9.32 12.22
N PRO A 186 17.89 -9.70 13.51
CA PRO A 186 17.98 -8.84 14.71
C PRO A 186 19.23 -7.95 14.80
N ALA A 187 19.45 -7.08 13.82
CA ALA A 187 20.61 -6.21 13.76
C ALA A 187 20.18 -4.76 13.95
N ARG A 188 20.37 -4.30 15.20
CA ARG A 188 20.73 -2.94 15.60
C ARG A 188 19.80 -1.83 15.11
N HIS A 189 18.98 -1.35 16.06
CA HIS A 189 18.67 0.07 16.16
C HIS A 189 19.98 0.86 16.20
N ASP A 190 20.55 1.17 15.05
CA ASP A 190 21.58 2.19 14.94
C ASP A 190 20.89 3.54 15.09
N THR A 191 20.78 3.94 16.35
CA THR A 191 20.56 5.31 16.77
C THR A 191 21.65 6.13 16.10
N LYS A 192 21.33 6.77 14.98
CA LYS A 192 22.20 7.77 14.37
C LYS A 192 22.25 8.95 15.34
N ALA A 193 23.15 8.86 16.32
CA ALA A 193 23.66 9.98 17.08
C ALA A 193 24.15 11.01 16.06
N GLN A 194 23.53 12.18 16.11
CA GLN A 194 23.94 13.34 15.33
C GLN A 194 24.98 14.11 16.17
N PRO A 195 26.05 14.63 15.54
CA PRO A 195 27.27 15.09 16.21
C PRO A 195 27.08 16.35 17.05
#